data_AF-A0A1Q8QHM6-F1
#
_entry.id   AF-A0A1Q8QHM6-F1
#
_cell.length_a   1.000
_cell.length_b   1.000
_cell.length_c   1.000
_cell.angle_alpha   90.00
_cell.angle_beta   90.00
_cell.angle_gamma   90.00
#
_symmetry.space_group_name_H-M   'P 1'
#
loop_
_entity.id
_entity.type
_entity.pdbx_description
1 polymer ?
#
loop_
_entity_poly.entity_id
_entity_poly.type
_entity_poly.pdbx_seq_one_letter_code
_entity_poly.pdbx_strand_id
1 'polypeptide(L)'
;MDHARTYPAFAALALSLLILLPAATARAAEETAAVAEKYADPIASWDKAGLRQTPPAPVQTVSVRDYGATGDGVTDDTASFESAMAALARPGVLSIPAGTYRLSRTLVLTSGLVLRGQGASLSKLVFNMNGSSDPLLDFTTYNSRSWSSLTQNAALGQSTITLAGTSGVAVGDKLEIEQQNDPAAMYTDPEWNQSWAQSVVGQFAVVTAVSGKVLTLDRPLRAAYSTSFSARARVYRMGTNVGIEDLGIRREDPGESGGDTIHFKYAFNCWVLRVESLDTVSAHVYAESSAAIEVRDSTFKRAHDYGDGGRGYGVSLGRHVSDCLVENNIFDTLRHAMIVSQGANGNVFGYNASRGTVCESDQWTPCDISVHGHYPFRNLFEGNLVEEIDITDYWGPAGPGNVLLRNVVAKEGIEILDASHGQVVLGNVILAGGPLTVAAGITGTVSAGNSTMAEADPDNGCNVTGVPASLYRATPPVFFTSCAWPLLADGRLINPAGLRATGVTTAPPAPTTPPMVMTAITGLLLRSQ
;
A
#
# COMPACT_ATOMS: atom_id res chain seq x y z
N MET A 1 41.63 65.88 -45.50
CA MET A 1 40.20 65.61 -45.71
C MET A 1 40.05 64.14 -46.04
N ASP A 2 39.36 63.32 -45.29
CA ASP A 2 39.21 63.24 -43.85
C ASP A 2 38.83 61.78 -43.57
N HIS A 3 39.49 61.21 -42.58
CA HIS A 3 39.19 60.02 -41.79
C HIS A 3 38.17 58.95 -42.27
N ALA A 4 38.72 57.74 -42.38
CA ALA A 4 38.06 56.44 -42.33
C ALA A 4 37.05 56.29 -41.17
N ARG A 5 35.92 55.62 -41.44
CA ARG A 5 35.12 54.92 -40.43
C ARG A 5 34.54 53.63 -41.00
N THR A 6 35.15 52.52 -40.61
CA THR A 6 34.61 51.16 -40.63
C THR A 6 33.69 50.96 -39.41
N TYR A 7 32.49 50.44 -39.63
CA TYR A 7 31.56 50.04 -38.56
C TYR A 7 32.00 48.69 -37.96
N PRO A 8 32.04 48.51 -36.62
CA PRO A 8 32.36 47.21 -36.03
C PRO A 8 31.11 46.34 -35.90
N ALA A 9 31.35 45.03 -35.99
CA ALA A 9 30.40 43.95 -35.79
C ALA A 9 29.86 43.90 -34.36
N PHE A 10 28.56 43.62 -34.22
CA PHE A 10 27.94 43.25 -32.95
C PHE A 10 28.39 41.83 -32.55
N ALA A 11 29.20 41.72 -31.50
CA ALA A 11 29.43 40.46 -30.80
C ALA A 11 28.28 40.22 -29.80
N ALA A 12 27.54 39.13 -29.97
CA ALA A 12 26.55 38.67 -29.03
C ALA A 12 27.25 38.08 -27.79
N LEU A 13 27.09 38.73 -26.64
CA LEU A 13 27.54 38.23 -25.35
C LEU A 13 26.48 37.25 -24.83
N ALA A 14 26.76 35.95 -24.87
CA ALA A 14 25.94 34.94 -24.21
C ALA A 14 26.15 35.07 -22.69
N LEU A 15 25.17 35.67 -22.01
CA LEU A 15 25.12 35.74 -20.56
C LEU A 15 24.69 34.37 -20.01
N SER A 16 25.64 33.55 -19.57
CA SER A 16 25.37 32.34 -18.79
C SER A 16 24.79 32.77 -17.44
N LEU A 17 23.46 32.63 -17.30
CA LEU A 17 22.75 32.82 -16.04
C LEU A 17 23.12 31.67 -15.10
N LEU A 18 24.20 31.84 -14.34
CA LEU A 18 24.55 30.97 -13.24
C LEU A 18 23.49 31.17 -12.14
N ILE A 19 22.54 30.25 -12.01
CA ILE A 19 21.56 30.25 -10.93
C ILE A 19 22.33 30.00 -9.64
N LEU A 20 22.72 31.08 -8.95
CA LEU A 20 23.19 31.03 -7.57
C LEU A 20 22.01 30.65 -6.68
N LEU A 21 21.85 29.35 -6.43
CA LEU A 21 21.07 28.88 -5.29
C LEU A 21 21.70 29.52 -4.03
N PRO A 22 20.91 30.17 -3.15
CA PRO A 22 21.45 30.74 -1.92
C PRO A 22 22.11 29.62 -1.10
N ALA A 23 23.34 29.81 -0.63
CA ALA A 23 24.10 28.79 0.12
C ALA A 23 23.33 28.20 1.33
N ALA A 24 22.38 28.96 1.90
CA ALA A 24 21.47 28.47 2.95
C ALA A 24 20.52 27.36 2.47
N THR A 25 20.02 27.43 1.22
CA THR A 25 19.14 26.40 0.63
C THR A 25 19.90 25.13 0.30
N ALA A 26 21.14 25.24 -0.19
CA ALA A 26 22.01 24.10 -0.42
C ALA A 26 22.38 23.40 0.90
N ARG A 27 22.72 24.17 1.95
CA ARG A 27 23.03 23.62 3.28
C ARG A 27 21.83 22.93 3.92
N ALA A 28 20.63 23.51 3.81
CA ALA A 28 19.41 22.88 4.31
C ALA A 28 19.07 21.60 3.53
N ALA A 29 19.25 21.57 2.21
CA ALA A 29 19.06 20.37 1.40
C ALA A 29 20.09 19.27 1.75
N GLU A 30 21.34 19.64 1.98
CA GLU A 30 22.43 18.72 2.37
C GLU A 30 22.23 18.17 3.80
N GLU A 31 21.76 19.00 4.73
CA GLU A 31 21.36 18.61 6.10
C GLU A 31 20.13 17.68 6.08
N THR A 32 19.15 17.93 5.20
CA THR A 32 17.98 17.06 5.00
C THR A 32 18.37 15.72 4.35
N ALA A 33 19.34 15.72 3.41
CA ALA A 33 19.85 14.51 2.78
C ALA A 33 20.66 13.64 3.74
N ALA A 34 21.53 14.24 4.58
CA ALA A 34 22.27 13.53 5.62
C ALA A 34 21.34 12.93 6.69
N VAL A 35 20.22 13.61 6.98
CA VAL A 35 19.15 13.11 7.87
C VAL A 35 18.33 12.00 7.20
N ALA A 36 18.03 12.12 5.90
CA ALA A 36 17.41 11.05 5.13
C ALA A 36 18.27 9.79 5.13
N GLU A 37 19.59 9.93 4.97
CA GLU A 37 20.54 8.83 5.06
C GLU A 37 20.63 8.23 6.47
N LYS A 38 20.48 9.06 7.52
CA LYS A 38 20.44 8.60 8.93
C LYS A 38 19.24 7.71 9.25
N TYR A 39 18.11 7.89 8.56
CA TYR A 39 16.85 7.19 8.84
C TYR A 39 16.34 6.34 7.67
N ALA A 40 17.08 6.26 6.58
CA ALA A 40 16.77 5.41 5.45
C ALA A 40 17.05 3.95 5.79
N ASP A 41 16.06 3.09 5.57
CA ASP A 41 16.25 1.66 5.48
C ASP A 41 16.20 1.23 4.01
N PRO A 42 17.33 1.25 3.27
CA PRO A 42 17.34 0.83 1.87
C PRO A 42 16.93 -0.64 1.68
N ILE A 43 17.02 -1.46 2.73
CA ILE A 43 16.58 -2.86 2.71
C ILE A 43 15.06 -2.94 2.65
N ALA A 44 14.34 -1.98 3.26
CA ALA A 44 12.89 -1.94 3.17
C ALA A 44 12.38 -1.68 1.74
N SER A 45 13.13 -0.91 0.93
CA SER A 45 12.82 -0.61 -0.48
C SER A 45 11.43 0.03 -0.67
N TRP A 46 11.01 0.92 0.23
CA TRP A 46 9.69 1.57 0.17
C TRP A 46 9.47 2.40 -1.11
N ASP A 47 10.53 2.93 -1.72
CA ASP A 47 10.48 3.62 -3.02
C ASP A 47 10.04 2.72 -4.19
N LYS A 48 9.90 1.41 -3.94
CA LYS A 48 9.41 0.40 -4.88
C LYS A 48 8.03 -0.15 -4.55
N ALA A 49 7.36 0.37 -3.52
CA ALA A 49 6.02 -0.05 -3.14
C ALA A 49 4.96 0.32 -4.20
N GLY A 50 3.95 -0.52 -4.34
CA GLY A 50 2.86 -0.38 -5.31
C GLY A 50 3.08 -1.25 -6.55
N LEU A 51 2.54 -0.81 -7.69
CA LEU A 51 2.66 -1.58 -8.92
C LEU A 51 4.12 -1.72 -9.35
N ARG A 52 4.52 -2.98 -9.55
CA ARG A 52 5.87 -3.34 -9.95
C ARG A 52 6.08 -3.33 -11.46
N GLN A 53 4.98 -3.42 -12.20
CA GLN A 53 4.91 -3.30 -13.64
C GLN A 53 3.71 -2.43 -13.98
N THR A 54 3.83 -1.61 -15.02
CA THR A 54 2.67 -0.87 -15.55
C THR A 54 1.54 -1.84 -15.91
N PRO A 55 0.27 -1.54 -15.55
CA PRO A 55 -0.87 -2.33 -15.99
C PRO A 55 -0.83 -2.58 -17.49
N PRO A 56 -1.07 -3.83 -17.95
CA PRO A 56 -1.05 -4.13 -19.38
C PRO A 56 -2.20 -3.41 -20.10
N ALA A 57 -1.94 -2.97 -21.33
CA ALA A 57 -2.98 -2.38 -22.17
C ALA A 57 -4.06 -3.44 -22.48
N PRO A 58 -5.36 -3.12 -22.32
CA PRO A 58 -6.42 -4.08 -22.59
C PRO A 58 -6.55 -4.35 -24.08
N VAL A 59 -6.70 -5.62 -24.46
CA VAL A 59 -6.98 -6.05 -25.83
C VAL A 59 -8.46 -6.03 -26.18
N GLN A 60 -9.32 -5.97 -25.16
CA GLN A 60 -10.77 -5.93 -25.32
C GLN A 60 -11.41 -5.12 -24.20
N THR A 61 -12.52 -4.45 -24.53
CA THR A 61 -13.47 -3.91 -23.57
C THR A 61 -14.86 -4.46 -23.91
N VAL A 62 -15.57 -4.97 -22.90
CA VAL A 62 -16.92 -5.53 -23.02
C VAL A 62 -17.81 -4.87 -21.98
N SER A 63 -19.07 -4.55 -22.31
CA SER A 63 -20.02 -4.08 -21.30
C SER A 63 -20.76 -5.23 -20.64
N VAL A 64 -21.00 -5.15 -19.34
CA VAL A 64 -21.92 -6.07 -18.65
C VAL A 64 -23.33 -6.07 -19.26
N ARG A 65 -23.74 -4.96 -19.89
CA ARG A 65 -25.05 -4.83 -20.57
C ARG A 65 -25.16 -5.68 -21.83
N ASP A 66 -24.04 -5.94 -22.50
CA ASP A 66 -24.00 -6.80 -23.69
C ASP A 66 -24.35 -8.26 -23.34
N TYR A 67 -24.34 -8.60 -22.04
CA TYR A 67 -24.62 -9.91 -21.47
C TYR A 67 -25.91 -9.93 -20.67
N GLY A 68 -26.74 -8.87 -20.79
CA GLY A 68 -28.07 -8.82 -20.19
C GLY A 68 -28.14 -8.17 -18.81
N ALA A 69 -27.05 -7.57 -18.29
CA ALA A 69 -27.12 -6.80 -17.05
C ALA A 69 -28.01 -5.56 -17.24
N THR A 70 -28.94 -5.34 -16.32
CA THR A 70 -29.91 -4.24 -16.37
C THR A 70 -29.39 -3.01 -15.63
N GLY A 71 -28.78 -3.19 -14.45
CA GLY A 71 -28.33 -2.09 -13.60
C GLY A 71 -29.47 -1.24 -13.03
N ASP A 72 -30.66 -1.84 -12.85
CA ASP A 72 -31.89 -1.15 -12.41
C ASP A 72 -32.08 -1.10 -10.88
N GLY A 73 -31.21 -1.75 -10.11
CA GLY A 73 -31.26 -1.85 -8.66
C GLY A 73 -32.27 -2.88 -8.13
N VAL A 74 -32.87 -3.70 -8.99
CA VAL A 74 -33.88 -4.71 -8.65
C VAL A 74 -33.50 -6.09 -9.20
N THR A 75 -33.13 -6.17 -10.47
CA THR A 75 -32.78 -7.42 -11.15
C THR A 75 -31.44 -7.92 -10.66
N ASP A 76 -31.35 -9.22 -10.34
CA ASP A 76 -30.08 -9.88 -10.06
C ASP A 76 -29.26 -10.01 -11.36
N ASP A 77 -28.19 -9.23 -11.44
CA ASP A 77 -27.32 -9.14 -12.61
C ASP A 77 -26.12 -10.10 -12.54
N THR A 78 -26.04 -10.96 -11.51
CA THR A 78 -24.83 -11.78 -11.26
C THR A 78 -24.46 -12.66 -12.46
N ALA A 79 -25.44 -13.36 -13.05
CA ALA A 79 -25.18 -14.25 -14.19
C ALA A 79 -24.65 -13.48 -15.42
N SER A 80 -25.08 -12.23 -15.60
CA SER A 80 -24.62 -11.35 -16.68
C SER A 80 -23.17 -10.93 -16.48
N PHE A 81 -22.77 -10.64 -15.24
CA PHE A 81 -21.37 -10.37 -14.88
C PHE A 81 -20.49 -11.60 -15.11
N GLU A 82 -20.89 -12.77 -14.60
CA GLU A 82 -20.16 -14.03 -14.77
C GLU A 82 -19.97 -14.36 -16.27
N SER A 83 -21.02 -14.20 -17.07
CA SER A 83 -20.98 -14.44 -18.52
C SER A 83 -20.05 -13.46 -19.25
N ALA A 84 -20.12 -12.17 -18.91
CA ALA A 84 -19.25 -11.16 -19.50
C ALA A 84 -17.77 -11.38 -19.14
N MET A 85 -17.47 -11.75 -17.88
CA MET A 85 -16.11 -12.08 -17.43
C MET A 85 -15.54 -13.33 -18.12
N ALA A 86 -16.41 -14.32 -18.40
CA ALA A 86 -16.02 -15.54 -19.09
C ALA A 86 -15.71 -15.32 -20.58
N ALA A 87 -16.43 -14.41 -21.24
CA ALA A 87 -16.26 -14.10 -22.66
C ALA A 87 -15.16 -13.07 -22.95
N LEU A 88 -14.72 -12.31 -21.94
CA LEU A 88 -13.71 -11.27 -22.08
C LEU A 88 -12.31 -11.85 -22.33
N ALA A 89 -11.75 -11.54 -23.49
CA ALA A 89 -10.35 -11.75 -23.83
C ALA A 89 -9.45 -10.91 -22.92
N ARG A 90 -8.32 -11.50 -22.49
CA ARG A 90 -7.42 -10.90 -21.49
C ARG A 90 -6.06 -10.57 -22.07
N PRO A 91 -5.40 -9.50 -21.58
CA PRO A 91 -5.88 -8.52 -20.60
C PRO A 91 -7.08 -7.71 -21.13
N GLY A 92 -8.11 -7.49 -20.30
CA GLY A 92 -9.37 -6.93 -20.78
C GLY A 92 -10.10 -6.13 -19.71
N VAL A 93 -10.97 -5.23 -20.16
CA VAL A 93 -11.81 -4.40 -19.30
C VAL A 93 -13.25 -4.87 -19.38
N LEU A 94 -13.83 -5.22 -18.24
CA LEU A 94 -15.27 -5.33 -18.09
C LEU A 94 -15.81 -3.95 -17.68
N SER A 95 -16.42 -3.26 -18.63
CA SER A 95 -17.04 -1.97 -18.41
C SER A 95 -18.40 -2.12 -17.73
N ILE A 96 -18.60 -1.34 -16.67
CA ILE A 96 -19.79 -1.30 -15.83
C ILE A 96 -20.43 0.10 -16.00
N PRO A 97 -21.34 0.30 -16.96
CA PRO A 97 -21.99 1.60 -17.17
C PRO A 97 -22.75 2.07 -15.93
N ALA A 98 -23.07 3.36 -15.86
CA ALA A 98 -23.87 3.91 -14.76
C ALA A 98 -25.16 3.11 -14.53
N GLY A 99 -25.41 2.73 -13.28
CA GLY A 99 -26.47 1.82 -12.88
C GLY A 99 -26.22 1.25 -11.48
N THR A 100 -27.23 0.61 -10.92
CA THR A 100 -27.13 -0.15 -9.66
C THR A 100 -27.34 -1.63 -9.97
N TYR A 101 -26.28 -2.42 -9.86
CA TYR A 101 -26.27 -3.84 -10.22
C TYR A 101 -26.39 -4.67 -8.94
N ARG A 102 -27.48 -5.45 -8.82
CA ARG A 102 -27.67 -6.37 -7.69
C ARG A 102 -26.88 -7.64 -7.96
N LEU A 103 -26.12 -8.08 -6.98
CA LEU A 103 -25.28 -9.28 -7.07
C LEU A 103 -25.56 -10.18 -5.86
N SER A 104 -25.81 -11.46 -6.12
CA SER A 104 -26.27 -12.42 -5.12
C SER A 104 -25.18 -13.36 -4.60
N ARG A 105 -23.96 -13.24 -5.12
CA ARG A 105 -22.81 -14.12 -4.83
C ARG A 105 -21.50 -13.50 -5.28
N THR A 106 -20.40 -14.10 -4.84
CA THR A 106 -19.02 -13.69 -5.13
C THR A 106 -18.76 -13.63 -6.64
N LEU A 107 -18.10 -12.55 -7.08
CA LEU A 107 -17.47 -12.49 -8.39
C LEU A 107 -16.02 -12.95 -8.29
N VAL A 108 -15.73 -14.12 -8.86
CA VAL A 108 -14.36 -14.67 -8.91
C VAL A 108 -13.59 -14.00 -10.03
N LEU A 109 -12.63 -13.16 -9.65
CA LEU A 109 -11.76 -12.43 -10.56
C LEU A 109 -10.59 -13.31 -11.01
N THR A 110 -9.95 -12.90 -12.10
CA THR A 110 -8.91 -13.71 -12.74
C THR A 110 -7.88 -12.82 -13.44
N SER A 111 -6.66 -13.32 -13.61
CA SER A 111 -5.53 -12.51 -14.07
C SER A 111 -5.82 -11.73 -15.36
N GLY A 112 -5.49 -10.44 -15.36
CA GLY A 112 -5.68 -9.53 -16.49
C GLY A 112 -7.08 -8.95 -16.64
N LEU A 113 -7.99 -9.19 -15.68
CA LEU A 113 -9.33 -8.60 -15.65
C LEU A 113 -9.31 -7.23 -14.95
N VAL A 114 -9.88 -6.22 -15.60
CA VAL A 114 -10.16 -4.92 -14.98
C VAL A 114 -11.67 -4.70 -14.92
N LEU A 115 -12.23 -4.57 -13.72
CA LEU A 115 -13.59 -4.06 -13.51
C LEU A 115 -13.53 -2.54 -13.52
N ARG A 116 -14.24 -1.89 -14.45
CA ARG A 116 -14.18 -0.42 -14.59
C ARG A 116 -15.58 0.19 -14.69
N GLY A 117 -15.93 0.99 -13.69
CA GLY A 117 -17.15 1.80 -13.72
C GLY A 117 -16.97 3.15 -14.40
N GLN A 118 -17.94 4.05 -14.20
CA GLN A 118 -17.93 5.44 -14.69
C GLN A 118 -17.75 6.46 -13.55
N GLY A 119 -17.46 5.99 -12.34
CA GLY A 119 -17.34 6.76 -11.11
C GLY A 119 -18.12 6.08 -9.98
N ALA A 120 -17.62 6.21 -8.75
CA ALA A 120 -18.17 5.50 -7.61
C ALA A 120 -19.64 5.83 -7.28
N SER A 121 -20.08 7.06 -7.59
CA SER A 121 -21.47 7.47 -7.44
C SER A 121 -22.39 7.03 -8.59
N LEU A 122 -21.82 6.61 -9.73
CA LEU A 122 -22.56 6.30 -10.96
C LEU A 122 -22.70 4.79 -11.19
N SER A 123 -21.62 4.03 -11.03
CA SER A 123 -21.60 2.57 -11.23
C SER A 123 -21.53 1.87 -9.89
N LYS A 124 -22.64 1.27 -9.43
CA LYS A 124 -22.77 0.68 -8.10
C LYS A 124 -22.98 -0.82 -8.17
N LEU A 125 -22.12 -1.58 -7.51
CA LEU A 125 -22.28 -3.00 -7.25
C LEU A 125 -22.87 -3.16 -5.84
N VAL A 126 -24.04 -3.79 -5.74
CA VAL A 126 -24.74 -3.98 -4.47
C VAL A 126 -24.91 -5.48 -4.23
N PHE A 127 -24.16 -5.99 -3.27
CA PHE A 127 -24.14 -7.40 -2.91
C PHE A 127 -25.11 -7.70 -1.78
N ASN A 128 -25.87 -8.78 -1.94
CA ASN A 128 -26.52 -9.48 -0.84
C ASN A 128 -26.09 -10.95 -0.90
N MET A 129 -25.20 -11.32 0.02
CA MET A 129 -24.55 -12.61 0.10
C MET A 129 -25.34 -13.62 0.95
N ASN A 130 -26.54 -13.24 1.41
CA ASN A 130 -27.40 -14.04 2.28
C ASN A 130 -26.65 -14.63 3.50
N GLY A 131 -25.80 -13.81 4.13
CA GLY A 131 -25.02 -14.21 5.31
C GLY A 131 -23.69 -14.91 5.01
N SER A 132 -23.33 -15.17 3.74
CA SER A 132 -22.09 -15.88 3.40
C SER A 132 -20.83 -15.17 3.93
N SER A 133 -19.85 -15.96 4.36
CA SER A 133 -18.50 -15.51 4.74
C SER A 133 -17.56 -15.27 3.56
N ASP A 134 -18.01 -15.56 2.34
CA ASP A 134 -17.18 -15.38 1.15
C ASP A 134 -16.94 -13.90 0.84
N PRO A 135 -15.78 -13.56 0.23
CA PRO A 135 -15.54 -12.21 -0.27
C PRO A 135 -16.54 -11.82 -1.38
N LEU A 136 -16.78 -10.51 -1.56
CA LEU A 136 -17.63 -10.04 -2.67
C LEU A 136 -16.89 -10.15 -4.01
N LEU A 137 -15.68 -9.61 -4.05
CA LEU A 137 -14.75 -9.72 -5.18
C LEU A 137 -13.53 -10.55 -4.73
N ASP A 138 -13.44 -11.78 -5.21
CA ASP A 138 -12.38 -12.70 -4.80
C ASP A 138 -11.35 -12.87 -5.93
N PHE A 139 -10.10 -12.48 -5.66
CA PHE A 139 -8.95 -12.83 -6.49
C PHE A 139 -7.96 -13.70 -5.73
N THR A 140 -8.22 -14.99 -5.76
CA THR A 140 -7.39 -16.01 -5.12
C THR A 140 -6.76 -16.94 -6.16
N THR A 141 -5.45 -17.20 -6.06
CA THR A 141 -4.78 -18.21 -6.89
C THR A 141 -4.07 -19.28 -6.06
N TYR A 142 -4.22 -20.55 -6.45
CA TYR A 142 -3.58 -21.68 -5.76
C TYR A 142 -2.64 -22.43 -6.71
N ASN A 143 -1.40 -21.96 -6.83
CA ASN A 143 -0.45 -22.48 -7.82
C ASN A 143 1.01 -22.40 -7.35
N SER A 144 1.29 -23.01 -6.20
CA SER A 144 2.65 -23.14 -5.67
C SER A 144 3.39 -24.34 -6.25
N ARG A 145 4.70 -24.20 -6.44
CA ARG A 145 5.61 -25.35 -6.55
C ARG A 145 6.03 -25.86 -5.16
N SER A 146 6.69 -27.01 -5.14
CA SER A 146 7.26 -27.58 -3.93
C SER A 146 8.32 -26.67 -3.32
N TRP A 147 8.42 -26.68 -1.99
CA TRP A 147 9.48 -26.03 -1.24
C TRP A 147 10.85 -26.62 -1.57
N SER A 148 11.87 -25.75 -1.62
CA SER A 148 13.27 -26.12 -1.51
C SER A 148 13.88 -25.42 -0.30
N SER A 149 14.57 -26.18 0.55
CA SER A 149 15.32 -25.61 1.68
C SER A 149 16.46 -24.71 1.19
N LEU A 150 16.78 -23.69 1.98
CA LEU A 150 18.06 -23.00 1.87
C LEU A 150 19.18 -23.92 2.38
N THR A 151 20.34 -23.94 1.71
CA THR A 151 21.50 -24.75 2.14
C THR A 151 22.50 -23.96 2.98
N GLN A 152 22.30 -22.67 3.12
CA GLN A 152 23.10 -21.76 3.95
C GLN A 152 22.22 -20.63 4.45
N ASN A 153 22.58 -20.03 5.58
CA ASN A 153 21.90 -18.84 6.08
C ASN A 153 22.01 -17.71 5.06
N ALA A 154 20.94 -16.94 4.91
CA ALA A 154 20.92 -15.73 4.11
C ALA A 154 20.79 -14.53 5.04
N ALA A 155 21.74 -13.61 4.98
CA ALA A 155 21.78 -12.44 5.84
C ALA A 155 20.77 -11.38 5.38
N LEU A 156 20.30 -10.57 6.34
CA LEU A 156 19.52 -9.37 6.09
C LEU A 156 20.22 -8.50 5.02
N GLY A 157 19.46 -7.99 4.05
CA GLY A 157 19.96 -7.12 2.99
C GLY A 157 20.61 -7.82 1.80
N GLN A 158 20.87 -9.14 1.87
CA GLN A 158 21.36 -9.87 0.70
C GLN A 158 20.29 -9.94 -0.38
N SER A 159 20.68 -9.94 -1.66
CA SER A 159 19.77 -10.16 -2.79
C SER A 159 19.99 -11.52 -3.45
N THR A 160 20.60 -12.47 -2.73
CA THR A 160 20.88 -13.82 -3.23
C THR A 160 20.57 -14.87 -2.18
N ILE A 161 20.02 -16.01 -2.61
CA ILE A 161 19.83 -17.19 -1.77
C ILE A 161 20.37 -18.44 -2.46
N THR A 162 20.79 -19.43 -1.68
CA THR A 162 21.26 -20.73 -2.19
C THR A 162 20.31 -21.82 -1.77
N LEU A 163 19.70 -22.51 -2.74
CA LEU A 163 18.68 -23.53 -2.53
C LEU A 163 19.24 -24.94 -2.68
N ALA A 164 18.61 -25.92 -2.03
CA ALA A 164 18.93 -27.34 -2.21
C ALA A 164 18.73 -27.78 -3.67
N GLY A 165 17.67 -27.27 -4.33
CA GLY A 165 17.41 -27.44 -5.75
C GLY A 165 16.67 -26.24 -6.36
N THR A 166 16.99 -25.95 -7.62
CA THR A 166 16.42 -24.85 -8.44
C THR A 166 15.64 -25.39 -9.65
N SER A 167 15.31 -26.69 -9.64
CA SER A 167 14.62 -27.34 -10.75
C SER A 167 13.27 -26.66 -11.02
N GLY A 168 13.07 -26.18 -12.24
CA GLY A 168 11.84 -25.51 -12.66
C GLY A 168 11.68 -24.06 -12.18
N VAL A 169 12.74 -23.47 -11.59
CA VAL A 169 12.83 -22.03 -11.32
C VAL A 169 13.39 -21.31 -12.54
N ALA A 170 12.76 -20.21 -12.95
CA ALA A 170 13.19 -19.36 -14.05
C ALA A 170 13.26 -17.88 -13.65
N VAL A 171 14.01 -17.09 -14.41
CA VAL A 171 13.97 -15.62 -14.29
C VAL A 171 12.55 -15.13 -14.53
N GLY A 172 12.06 -14.23 -13.67
CA GLY A 172 10.69 -13.71 -13.69
C GLY A 172 9.71 -14.47 -12.80
N ASP A 173 10.09 -15.63 -12.24
CA ASP A 173 9.28 -16.34 -11.26
C ASP A 173 9.15 -15.52 -9.97
N LYS A 174 7.95 -15.54 -9.37
CA LYS A 174 7.69 -14.98 -8.05
C LYS A 174 8.04 -16.05 -7.03
N LEU A 175 8.87 -15.69 -6.09
CA LEU A 175 9.42 -16.56 -5.07
C LEU A 175 8.84 -16.14 -3.72
N GLU A 176 8.21 -17.08 -3.04
CA GLU A 176 7.92 -16.96 -1.61
C GLU A 176 9.11 -17.52 -0.84
N ILE A 177 9.61 -16.74 0.10
CA ILE A 177 10.72 -17.12 1.00
C ILE A 177 10.18 -17.02 2.42
N GLU A 178 10.42 -18.04 3.23
CA GLU A 178 9.97 -18.06 4.62
C GLU A 178 10.94 -18.85 5.51
N GLN A 179 10.79 -18.68 6.82
CA GLN A 179 11.34 -19.57 7.84
C GLN A 179 10.33 -19.78 8.97
N GLN A 180 10.55 -20.80 9.79
CA GLN A 180 9.80 -20.97 11.03
C GLN A 180 10.02 -19.79 11.97
N ASN A 181 9.02 -19.53 12.81
CA ASN A 181 9.05 -18.45 13.78
C ASN A 181 10.13 -18.72 14.82
N ASP A 182 10.77 -17.65 15.29
CA ASP A 182 11.65 -17.70 16.46
C ASP A 182 10.80 -17.48 17.72
N PRO A 183 10.56 -18.50 18.55
CA PRO A 183 9.73 -18.35 19.74
C PRO A 183 10.27 -17.29 20.71
N ALA A 184 11.60 -17.11 20.77
CA ALA A 184 12.22 -16.16 21.68
C ALA A 184 11.99 -14.70 21.26
N ALA A 185 11.72 -14.46 19.98
CA ALA A 185 11.45 -13.13 19.45
C ALA A 185 9.96 -12.81 19.30
N MET A 186 9.09 -13.83 19.31
CA MET A 186 7.71 -13.70 18.84
C MET A 186 6.64 -14.06 19.87
N TYR A 187 6.97 -14.79 20.94
CA TYR A 187 5.96 -15.29 21.89
C TYR A 187 6.28 -14.85 23.31
N THR A 188 6.01 -13.58 23.58
CA THR A 188 5.99 -12.96 24.91
C THR A 188 4.81 -13.46 25.77
N ASP A 189 3.72 -13.90 25.13
CA ASP A 189 2.66 -14.72 25.71
C ASP A 189 2.57 -16.09 24.99
N PRO A 190 2.52 -17.22 25.72
CA PRO A 190 2.30 -18.54 25.12
C PRO A 190 1.03 -18.66 24.26
N GLU A 191 -0.03 -17.88 24.55
CA GLU A 191 -1.26 -17.85 23.77
C GLU A 191 -1.02 -17.36 22.33
N TRP A 192 0.00 -16.55 22.09
CA TRP A 192 0.24 -15.99 20.76
C TRP A 192 0.92 -16.97 19.80
N ASN A 193 1.37 -18.13 20.28
CA ASN A 193 1.89 -19.21 19.46
C ASN A 193 0.76 -20.00 18.77
N GLN A 194 0.20 -19.41 17.73
CA GLN A 194 -0.97 -19.91 17.02
C GLN A 194 -0.59 -20.72 15.77
N SER A 195 -1.33 -21.79 15.48
CA SER A 195 -1.07 -22.67 14.33
C SER A 195 -1.26 -21.95 12.98
N TRP A 196 -2.16 -20.98 12.91
CA TRP A 196 -2.42 -20.15 11.73
C TRP A 196 -1.38 -19.04 11.53
N ALA A 197 -0.54 -18.77 12.54
CA ALA A 197 0.51 -17.75 12.51
C ALA A 197 1.92 -18.36 12.43
N GLN A 198 2.07 -19.59 11.93
CA GLN A 198 3.38 -20.23 11.79
C GLN A 198 4.11 -19.83 10.52
N SER A 199 5.43 -19.71 10.62
CA SER A 199 6.34 -19.36 9.53
C SER A 199 5.99 -18.05 8.86
N VAL A 200 5.71 -17.02 9.66
CA VAL A 200 5.27 -15.69 9.18
C VAL A 200 6.44 -14.76 8.86
N VAL A 201 7.66 -15.10 9.27
CA VAL A 201 8.86 -14.39 8.81
C VAL A 201 9.14 -14.82 7.38
N GLY A 202 8.65 -14.02 6.42
CA GLY A 202 8.77 -14.30 5.00
C GLY A 202 8.49 -13.09 4.12
N GLN A 203 8.80 -13.21 2.83
CA GLN A 203 8.54 -12.16 1.84
C GLN A 203 8.35 -12.74 0.44
N PHE A 204 7.78 -11.93 -0.45
CA PHE A 204 7.81 -12.19 -1.89
C PHE A 204 8.90 -11.39 -2.60
N ALA A 205 9.58 -12.05 -3.53
CA ALA A 205 10.53 -11.42 -4.45
C ALA A 205 10.42 -12.06 -5.83
N VAL A 206 11.08 -11.50 -6.84
CA VAL A 206 11.17 -12.12 -8.18
C VAL A 206 12.61 -12.49 -8.47
N VAL A 207 12.77 -13.65 -9.08
CA VAL A 207 14.06 -14.16 -9.55
C VAL A 207 14.55 -13.33 -10.73
N THR A 208 15.73 -12.73 -10.60
CA THR A 208 16.40 -11.95 -11.65
C THR A 208 17.53 -12.72 -12.33
N ALA A 209 18.11 -13.71 -11.65
CA ALA A 209 19.10 -14.62 -12.22
C ALA A 209 19.06 -15.99 -11.54
N VAL A 210 19.42 -17.03 -12.31
CA VAL A 210 19.60 -18.40 -11.82
C VAL A 210 21.01 -18.85 -12.20
N SER A 211 21.85 -19.17 -11.22
CA SER A 211 23.21 -19.68 -11.42
C SER A 211 23.42 -20.95 -10.60
N GLY A 212 23.23 -22.10 -11.23
CA GLY A 212 23.21 -23.39 -10.53
C GLY A 212 22.13 -23.40 -9.43
N LYS A 213 22.57 -23.44 -8.17
CA LYS A 213 21.70 -23.43 -6.99
C LYS A 213 21.46 -22.04 -6.38
N VAL A 214 22.13 -21.02 -6.90
CA VAL A 214 22.04 -19.64 -6.41
C VAL A 214 20.99 -18.90 -7.22
N LEU A 215 20.04 -18.28 -6.54
CA LEU A 215 19.07 -17.36 -7.12
C LEU A 215 19.45 -15.92 -6.74
N THR A 216 19.38 -15.01 -7.70
CA THR A 216 19.40 -13.56 -7.45
C THR A 216 17.97 -13.03 -7.46
N LEU A 217 17.67 -12.13 -6.54
CA LEU A 217 16.35 -11.54 -6.30
C LEU A 217 16.38 -10.06 -6.68
N ASP A 218 15.23 -9.50 -7.04
CA ASP A 218 15.09 -8.08 -7.37
C ASP A 218 14.92 -7.17 -6.13
N ARG A 219 14.60 -7.77 -4.99
CA ARG A 219 14.52 -7.11 -3.69
C ARG A 219 15.54 -7.72 -2.75
N PRO A 220 16.15 -6.92 -1.87
CA PRO A 220 16.94 -7.46 -0.78
C PRO A 220 16.04 -8.25 0.18
N LEU A 221 16.64 -9.19 0.90
CA LEU A 221 15.98 -9.91 1.98
C LEU A 221 15.73 -8.94 3.14
N ARG A 222 14.46 -8.73 3.52
CA ARG A 222 14.04 -7.81 4.59
C ARG A 222 14.15 -8.41 5.98
N ALA A 223 14.44 -9.71 6.05
CA ALA A 223 14.80 -10.44 7.25
C ALA A 223 16.05 -11.30 6.96
N ALA A 224 16.75 -11.70 8.01
CA ALA A 224 17.71 -12.80 7.89
C ALA A 224 16.95 -14.13 7.89
N TYR A 225 17.38 -15.07 7.05
CA TYR A 225 16.79 -16.40 6.94
C TYR A 225 17.80 -17.45 7.40
N SER A 226 17.46 -18.19 8.46
CA SER A 226 18.34 -19.19 9.06
C SER A 226 17.92 -20.61 8.71
N THR A 227 18.90 -21.43 8.35
CA THR A 227 18.72 -22.89 8.18
C THR A 227 18.32 -23.57 9.49
N SER A 228 18.66 -23.01 10.65
CA SER A 228 18.20 -23.50 11.97
C SER A 228 16.70 -23.33 12.18
N PHE A 229 16.07 -22.40 11.47
CA PHE A 229 14.62 -22.19 11.46
C PHE A 229 13.97 -22.77 10.19
N SER A 230 14.60 -23.78 9.59
CA SER A 230 14.08 -24.45 8.39
C SER A 230 13.79 -23.51 7.21
N ALA A 231 14.60 -22.45 7.04
CA ALA A 231 14.41 -21.49 5.96
C ALA A 231 14.31 -22.18 4.60
N ARG A 232 13.32 -21.75 3.80
CA ARG A 232 12.96 -22.36 2.52
C ARG A 232 12.36 -21.34 1.57
N ALA A 233 12.35 -21.71 0.28
CA ALA A 233 11.71 -20.91 -0.75
C ALA A 233 10.94 -21.79 -1.73
N ARG A 234 9.90 -21.24 -2.37
CA ARG A 234 9.17 -21.89 -3.47
C ARG A 234 8.77 -20.87 -4.52
N VAL A 235 8.70 -21.34 -5.76
CA VAL A 235 8.03 -20.56 -6.81
C VAL A 235 6.53 -20.60 -6.57
N TYR A 236 5.92 -19.43 -6.57
CA TYR A 236 4.47 -19.27 -6.58
C TYR A 236 4.03 -18.64 -7.89
N ARG A 237 3.19 -19.34 -8.67
CA ARG A 237 2.61 -18.79 -9.90
C ARG A 237 1.39 -17.93 -9.56
N MET A 238 1.69 -16.77 -8.98
CA MET A 238 0.69 -15.80 -8.52
C MET A 238 -0.18 -15.30 -9.68
N GLY A 239 -1.44 -15.02 -9.37
CA GLY A 239 -2.33 -14.28 -10.25
C GLY A 239 -1.84 -12.84 -10.44
N THR A 240 -2.10 -12.24 -11.60
CA THR A 240 -1.58 -10.90 -11.91
C THR A 240 -2.57 -9.96 -12.55
N ASN A 241 -2.36 -8.65 -12.35
CA ASN A 241 -3.00 -7.59 -13.13
C ASN A 241 -4.54 -7.60 -13.04
N VAL A 242 -5.08 -7.79 -11.83
CA VAL A 242 -6.50 -7.54 -11.55
C VAL A 242 -6.67 -6.10 -11.09
N GLY A 243 -7.60 -5.39 -11.72
CA GLY A 243 -7.92 -4.00 -11.42
C GLY A 243 -9.37 -3.81 -11.04
N ILE A 244 -9.64 -2.98 -10.03
CA ILE A 244 -10.98 -2.49 -9.68
C ILE A 244 -10.94 -0.97 -9.69
N GLU A 245 -11.70 -0.35 -10.59
CA GLU A 245 -11.61 1.07 -10.89
C GLU A 245 -12.98 1.74 -10.98
N ASP A 246 -13.06 2.97 -10.48
CA ASP A 246 -14.13 3.93 -10.80
C ASP A 246 -15.55 3.43 -10.50
N LEU A 247 -15.75 2.73 -9.38
CA LEU A 247 -17.05 2.15 -9.03
C LEU A 247 -17.32 2.14 -7.52
N GLY A 248 -18.59 2.05 -7.17
CA GLY A 248 -19.07 1.90 -5.80
C GLY A 248 -19.38 0.44 -5.52
N ILE A 249 -19.05 -0.04 -4.31
CA ILE A 249 -19.38 -1.38 -3.84
C ILE A 249 -20.08 -1.24 -2.49
N ARG A 250 -21.20 -1.93 -2.33
CA ARG A 250 -21.89 -2.01 -1.04
C ARG A 250 -22.28 -3.45 -0.76
N ARG A 251 -22.12 -3.89 0.48
CA ARG A 251 -22.74 -5.11 0.98
C ARG A 251 -23.94 -4.76 1.86
N GLU A 252 -25.08 -5.39 1.62
CA GLU A 252 -26.31 -5.09 2.36
C GLU A 252 -26.56 -6.01 3.55
N ASP A 253 -26.08 -7.25 3.48
CA ASP A 253 -26.23 -8.21 4.56
C ASP A 253 -25.02 -8.15 5.51
N PRO A 254 -25.23 -8.34 6.82
CA PRO A 254 -24.18 -8.20 7.82
C PRO A 254 -23.14 -9.31 7.82
N GLY A 255 -23.36 -10.39 7.07
CA GLY A 255 -22.56 -11.61 7.16
C GLY A 255 -22.55 -12.22 8.57
N GLU A 256 -21.79 -13.30 8.73
CA GLU A 256 -21.55 -13.90 10.06
C GLU A 256 -20.09 -13.73 10.49
N SER A 257 -19.14 -14.00 9.60
CA SER A 257 -17.69 -13.83 9.80
C SER A 257 -17.00 -13.73 8.44
N GLY A 258 -15.74 -13.27 8.37
CA GLY A 258 -15.04 -13.08 7.10
C GLY A 258 -15.71 -12.03 6.22
N GLY A 259 -15.89 -12.31 4.93
CA GLY A 259 -16.72 -11.47 4.08
C GLY A 259 -16.08 -10.16 3.63
N ASP A 260 -14.81 -10.23 3.23
CA ASP A 260 -14.08 -9.09 2.67
C ASP A 260 -14.80 -8.51 1.44
N THR A 261 -14.74 -7.19 1.27
CA THR A 261 -15.28 -6.59 0.05
C THR A 261 -14.39 -6.93 -1.15
N ILE A 262 -13.07 -6.76 -1.02
CA ILE A 262 -12.09 -7.08 -2.06
C ILE A 262 -11.01 -7.94 -1.44
N HIS A 263 -10.85 -9.17 -1.93
CA HIS A 263 -9.88 -10.13 -1.41
C HIS A 263 -8.81 -10.46 -2.44
N PHE A 264 -7.55 -10.33 -2.03
CA PHE A 264 -6.37 -10.68 -2.81
C PHE A 264 -5.57 -11.76 -2.11
N LYS A 265 -5.46 -12.94 -2.72
CA LYS A 265 -4.64 -14.03 -2.19
C LYS A 265 -3.76 -14.65 -3.25
N TYR A 266 -2.45 -14.61 -2.99
CA TYR A 266 -1.43 -14.93 -4.00
C TYR A 266 -1.59 -14.08 -5.27
N ALA A 267 -1.87 -12.79 -5.08
CA ALA A 267 -2.02 -11.80 -6.12
C ALA A 267 -0.75 -10.96 -6.26
N PHE A 268 -0.42 -10.57 -7.49
CA PHE A 268 0.76 -9.77 -7.79
C PHE A 268 0.46 -8.67 -8.81
N ASN A 269 0.88 -7.44 -8.56
CA ASN A 269 0.68 -6.32 -9.49
C ASN A 269 -0.81 -6.02 -9.76
N CYS A 270 -1.60 -5.86 -8.69
CA CYS A 270 -3.05 -5.62 -8.74
C CYS A 270 -3.39 -4.25 -8.14
N TRP A 271 -4.56 -3.69 -8.44
CA TRP A 271 -4.91 -2.36 -7.95
C TRP A 271 -6.40 -2.15 -7.67
N VAL A 272 -6.65 -1.22 -6.73
CA VAL A 272 -7.96 -0.68 -6.37
C VAL A 272 -7.84 0.84 -6.46
N LEU A 273 -8.55 1.46 -7.39
CA LEU A 273 -8.34 2.87 -7.73
C LEU A 273 -9.66 3.62 -7.86
N ARG A 274 -9.84 4.68 -7.06
CA ARG A 274 -11.05 5.52 -7.06
C ARG A 274 -12.34 4.71 -6.82
N VAL A 275 -12.27 3.77 -5.88
CA VAL A 275 -13.40 2.94 -5.46
C VAL A 275 -14.02 3.51 -4.18
N GLU A 276 -15.34 3.50 -4.08
CA GLU A 276 -16.03 3.69 -2.79
C GLU A 276 -16.59 2.35 -2.33
N SER A 277 -16.21 1.90 -1.14
CA SER A 277 -16.75 0.68 -0.54
C SER A 277 -17.47 1.00 0.76
N LEU A 278 -18.67 0.42 0.92
CA LEU A 278 -19.58 0.69 2.03
C LEU A 278 -20.02 -0.60 2.72
N ASP A 279 -20.04 -0.56 4.04
CA ASP A 279 -20.65 -1.58 4.90
C ASP A 279 -19.97 -2.96 4.73
N THR A 280 -18.65 -3.05 4.95
CA THR A 280 -17.94 -4.34 4.90
C THR A 280 -18.29 -5.23 6.11
N VAL A 281 -17.89 -6.51 6.08
CA VAL A 281 -17.93 -7.39 7.26
C VAL A 281 -16.55 -7.46 7.90
N SER A 282 -15.58 -8.05 7.20
CA SER A 282 -14.19 -8.11 7.68
C SER A 282 -13.37 -6.92 7.23
N ALA A 283 -12.75 -6.94 6.04
CA ALA A 283 -12.03 -5.80 5.50
C ALA A 283 -12.65 -5.24 4.22
N HIS A 284 -12.48 -3.95 3.95
CA HIS A 284 -12.80 -3.41 2.63
C HIS A 284 -11.82 -3.92 1.57
N VAL A 285 -10.53 -3.97 1.90
CA VAL A 285 -9.51 -4.65 1.10
C VAL A 285 -8.67 -5.53 2.02
N TYR A 286 -8.69 -6.84 1.78
CA TYR A 286 -7.78 -7.78 2.43
C TYR A 286 -6.80 -8.34 1.40
N ALA A 287 -5.52 -8.30 1.73
CA ALA A 287 -4.48 -9.01 1.00
C ALA A 287 -3.80 -10.02 1.93
N GLU A 288 -3.64 -11.25 1.45
CA GLU A 288 -2.89 -12.31 2.11
C GLU A 288 -1.87 -12.90 1.14
N SER A 289 -0.62 -13.12 1.59
CA SER A 289 0.42 -13.80 0.80
C SER A 289 0.54 -13.26 -0.64
N SER A 290 0.52 -11.93 -0.76
CA SER A 290 0.44 -11.20 -2.02
C SER A 290 1.53 -10.12 -2.11
N ALA A 291 1.75 -9.54 -3.27
CA ALA A 291 2.74 -8.46 -3.39
C ALA A 291 2.42 -7.44 -4.48
N ALA A 292 2.98 -6.24 -4.36
CA ALA A 292 2.80 -5.19 -5.36
C ALA A 292 1.31 -4.87 -5.63
N ILE A 293 0.54 -4.66 -4.57
CA ILE A 293 -0.85 -4.20 -4.65
C ILE A 293 -0.90 -2.69 -4.40
N GLU A 294 -1.64 -1.96 -5.23
CA GLU A 294 -1.83 -0.52 -5.09
C GLU A 294 -3.29 -0.18 -4.76
N VAL A 295 -3.55 0.42 -3.60
CA VAL A 295 -4.88 0.87 -3.18
C VAL A 295 -4.84 2.39 -3.05
N ARG A 296 -5.55 3.08 -3.93
CA ARG A 296 -5.38 4.52 -4.08
C ARG A 296 -6.66 5.29 -4.31
N ASP A 297 -6.62 6.53 -3.84
CA ASP A 297 -7.60 7.57 -4.15
C ASP A 297 -9.05 7.13 -3.83
N SER A 298 -9.20 6.14 -2.96
CA SER A 298 -10.43 5.41 -2.67
C SER A 298 -11.06 5.87 -1.36
N THR A 299 -12.25 5.37 -1.05
CA THR A 299 -13.01 5.73 0.14
C THR A 299 -13.67 4.49 0.73
N PHE A 300 -13.40 4.22 2.00
CA PHE A 300 -13.81 3.02 2.71
C PHE A 300 -14.61 3.44 3.94
N LYS A 301 -15.88 3.04 4.00
CA LYS A 301 -16.83 3.56 4.99
C LYS A 301 -17.63 2.46 5.63
N ARG A 302 -17.63 2.44 6.96
CA ARG A 302 -18.48 1.59 7.81
C ARG A 302 -18.26 0.10 7.62
N ALA A 303 -18.61 -0.61 8.67
CA ALA A 303 -18.86 -2.04 8.65
C ALA A 303 -20.21 -2.35 9.29
N HIS A 304 -20.70 -3.56 9.03
CA HIS A 304 -21.89 -4.09 9.70
C HIS A 304 -21.63 -4.41 11.17
N ASP A 305 -20.37 -4.66 11.52
CA ASP A 305 -19.93 -4.98 12.87
C ASP A 305 -18.50 -4.46 13.10
N TYR A 306 -18.22 -4.04 14.33
CA TYR A 306 -16.95 -3.49 14.80
C TYR A 306 -16.37 -4.28 15.98
N GLY A 307 -17.01 -5.39 16.37
CA GLY A 307 -16.64 -6.21 17.52
C GLY A 307 -15.39 -7.06 17.35
N ASP A 308 -15.39 -8.22 18.02
CA ASP A 308 -14.25 -9.13 18.15
C ASP A 308 -13.40 -9.21 16.86
N GLY A 309 -12.09 -9.42 17.02
CA GLY A 309 -11.10 -9.33 15.95
C GLY A 309 -11.52 -9.94 14.60
N GLY A 310 -11.15 -9.25 13.53
CA GLY A 310 -11.47 -9.62 12.15
C GLY A 310 -12.66 -8.87 11.56
N ARG A 311 -13.09 -7.76 12.18
CA ARG A 311 -14.26 -6.97 11.77
C ARG A 311 -13.95 -5.49 11.61
N GLY A 312 -14.57 -4.85 10.63
CA GLY A 312 -14.52 -3.41 10.45
C GLY A 312 -13.17 -2.83 10.04
N TYR A 313 -12.44 -3.55 9.17
CA TYR A 313 -11.11 -3.15 8.71
C TYR A 313 -11.15 -2.36 7.40
N GLY A 314 -10.28 -1.36 7.27
CA GLY A 314 -10.08 -0.62 6.02
C GLY A 314 -9.27 -1.43 5.01
N VAL A 315 -7.96 -1.22 5.01
CA VAL A 315 -7.01 -2.04 4.25
C VAL A 315 -6.16 -2.87 5.20
N SER A 316 -6.28 -4.19 5.09
CA SER A 316 -5.54 -5.16 5.91
C SER A 316 -4.57 -5.96 5.04
N LEU A 317 -3.28 -5.90 5.40
CA LEU A 317 -2.20 -6.61 4.73
C LEU A 317 -1.65 -7.68 5.68
N GLY A 318 -2.00 -8.94 5.43
CA GLY A 318 -1.62 -10.07 6.26
C GLY A 318 -0.69 -11.05 5.55
N ARG A 319 0.06 -11.83 6.31
CA ARG A 319 0.90 -12.96 5.89
C ARG A 319 1.81 -12.68 4.70
N HIS A 320 3.07 -12.35 4.95
CA HIS A 320 4.11 -12.14 3.91
C HIS A 320 3.80 -11.04 2.87
N VAL A 321 2.72 -10.28 3.03
CA VAL A 321 2.37 -9.25 2.04
C VAL A 321 3.50 -8.25 1.91
N SER A 322 3.96 -8.07 0.67
CA SER A 322 5.20 -7.36 0.34
C SER A 322 5.00 -6.25 -0.69
N ASP A 323 5.69 -5.13 -0.52
CA ASP A 323 5.79 -4.07 -1.53
C ASP A 323 4.43 -3.46 -1.95
N CYS A 324 3.42 -3.41 -1.06
CA CYS A 324 2.12 -2.77 -1.35
C CYS A 324 2.13 -1.27 -1.06
N LEU A 325 1.35 -0.50 -1.82
CA LEU A 325 1.14 0.95 -1.64
C LEU A 325 -0.34 1.24 -1.36
N VAL A 326 -0.63 1.78 -0.19
CA VAL A 326 -1.97 2.22 0.23
C VAL A 326 -1.89 3.73 0.41
N GLU A 327 -2.29 4.50 -0.60
CA GLU A 327 -2.00 5.94 -0.66
C GLU A 327 -3.21 6.82 -0.97
N ASN A 328 -3.31 7.95 -0.27
CA ASN A 328 -4.34 8.96 -0.50
C ASN A 328 -5.79 8.44 -0.38
N ASN A 329 -6.05 7.51 0.54
CA ASN A 329 -7.39 6.96 0.79
C ASN A 329 -8.11 7.65 1.96
N ILE A 330 -9.44 7.59 1.95
CA ILE A 330 -10.29 8.03 3.07
C ILE A 330 -10.84 6.78 3.75
N PHE A 331 -10.70 6.74 5.07
CA PHE A 331 -11.31 5.77 5.97
C PHE A 331 -12.26 6.53 6.90
N ASP A 332 -13.49 6.04 7.06
CA ASP A 332 -14.50 6.74 7.85
C ASP A 332 -15.37 5.73 8.60
N THR A 333 -15.45 5.85 9.92
CA THR A 333 -16.26 4.96 10.76
C THR A 333 -15.81 3.50 10.64
N LEU A 334 -14.58 3.18 11.04
CA LEU A 334 -14.01 1.83 11.01
C LEU A 334 -13.41 1.48 12.37
N ARG A 335 -13.16 0.19 12.62
CA ARG A 335 -12.45 -0.26 13.82
C ARG A 335 -10.96 0.04 13.67
N HIS A 336 -10.33 -0.54 12.66
CA HIS A 336 -8.95 -0.25 12.26
C HIS A 336 -8.90 0.12 10.78
N ALA A 337 -8.31 1.25 10.44
CA ALA A 337 -8.25 1.73 9.07
C ALA A 337 -7.13 1.06 8.25
N MET A 338 -5.97 0.87 8.87
CA MET A 338 -4.74 0.44 8.22
C MET A 338 -4.06 -0.62 9.08
N ILE A 339 -3.96 -1.85 8.57
CA ILE A 339 -3.46 -2.98 9.33
C ILE A 339 -2.31 -3.67 8.59
N VAL A 340 -1.27 -4.01 9.33
CA VAL A 340 -0.26 -5.00 8.93
C VAL A 340 -0.18 -6.11 9.97
N SER A 341 -0.12 -7.36 9.53
CA SER A 341 -0.05 -8.53 10.43
C SER A 341 0.76 -9.67 9.82
N GLN A 342 1.14 -10.66 10.64
CA GLN A 342 1.72 -11.93 10.19
C GLN A 342 2.91 -11.72 9.23
N GLY A 343 3.89 -10.92 9.66
CA GLY A 343 5.11 -10.68 8.88
C GLY A 343 4.94 -9.95 7.55
N ALA A 344 3.82 -9.23 7.35
CA ALA A 344 3.74 -8.24 6.28
C ALA A 344 4.91 -7.24 6.37
N ASN A 345 5.54 -6.94 5.23
CA ASN A 345 6.79 -6.17 5.19
C ASN A 345 6.99 -5.34 3.92
N GLY A 346 7.75 -4.23 4.04
CA GLY A 346 8.05 -3.37 2.89
C GLY A 346 6.83 -2.65 2.31
N ASN A 347 5.70 -2.63 3.02
CA ASN A 347 4.49 -1.95 2.58
C ASN A 347 4.52 -0.47 2.99
N VAL A 348 3.80 0.36 2.24
CA VAL A 348 3.67 1.80 2.48
C VAL A 348 2.21 2.18 2.63
N PHE A 349 1.86 2.81 3.74
CA PHE A 349 0.61 3.52 3.98
C PHE A 349 0.91 5.02 3.98
N GLY A 350 0.60 5.69 2.88
CA GLY A 350 1.00 7.07 2.62
C GLY A 350 -0.17 8.04 2.49
N TYR A 351 -0.16 9.13 3.23
CA TYR A 351 -1.09 10.25 3.03
C TYR A 351 -2.59 9.86 3.06
N ASN A 352 -2.95 8.85 3.83
CA ASN A 352 -4.34 8.47 4.06
C ASN A 352 -4.97 9.35 5.15
N ALA A 353 -6.29 9.40 5.20
CA ALA A 353 -7.03 10.06 6.28
C ALA A 353 -8.07 9.11 6.86
N SER A 354 -8.02 8.92 8.17
CA SER A 354 -8.98 8.15 8.94
C SER A 354 -9.62 9.02 10.02
N ARG A 355 -10.89 8.75 10.32
CA ARG A 355 -11.63 9.43 11.38
C ARG A 355 -12.78 8.57 11.90
N GLY A 356 -13.20 8.89 13.13
CA GLY A 356 -14.34 8.28 13.77
C GLY A 356 -14.12 6.80 14.01
N THR A 357 -13.04 6.44 14.69
CA THR A 357 -12.83 5.03 15.06
C THR A 357 -14.01 4.53 15.90
N VAL A 358 -14.43 3.29 15.66
CA VAL A 358 -15.58 2.67 16.34
C VAL A 358 -15.15 1.38 17.01
N CYS A 359 -15.53 1.25 18.27
CA CYS A 359 -15.33 0.08 19.11
C CYS A 359 -16.68 -0.55 19.45
N GLU A 360 -16.69 -1.85 19.71
CA GLU A 360 -17.80 -2.55 20.35
C GLU A 360 -17.93 -2.27 21.85
N SER A 361 -16.91 -1.64 22.45
CA SER A 361 -16.79 -1.43 23.89
C SER A 361 -16.40 0.01 24.22
N ASP A 362 -16.93 0.53 25.32
CA ASP A 362 -16.53 1.84 25.87
C ASP A 362 -15.25 1.76 26.74
N GLN A 363 -14.64 0.56 26.87
CA GLN A 363 -13.49 0.33 27.74
C GLN A 363 -12.14 0.65 27.10
N TRP A 364 -12.09 0.72 25.78
CA TRP A 364 -10.87 0.97 25.01
C TRP A 364 -11.22 1.59 23.66
N THR A 365 -10.29 2.38 23.11
CA THR A 365 -10.41 2.99 21.78
C THR A 365 -9.54 2.18 20.81
N PRO A 366 -10.06 1.76 19.64
CA PRO A 366 -9.23 1.10 18.64
C PRO A 366 -8.42 2.10 17.84
N CYS A 367 -7.15 1.74 17.62
CA CYS A 367 -6.24 2.53 16.80
C CYS A 367 -6.57 2.46 15.30
N ASP A 368 -6.33 3.53 14.56
CA ASP A 368 -6.51 3.55 13.10
C ASP A 368 -5.40 2.78 12.40
N ILE A 369 -4.15 2.98 12.84
CA ILE A 369 -2.98 2.25 12.38
C ILE A 369 -2.67 1.18 13.41
N SER A 370 -2.96 -0.06 13.06
CA SER A 370 -2.67 -1.24 13.87
C SER A 370 -1.53 -2.02 13.22
N VAL A 371 -0.32 -1.94 13.78
CA VAL A 371 0.74 -2.91 13.48
C VAL A 371 0.46 -4.14 14.33
N HIS A 372 -0.56 -4.89 13.90
CA HIS A 372 -1.36 -5.75 14.77
C HIS A 372 -0.51 -6.69 15.62
N GLY A 373 0.19 -7.63 14.99
CA GLY A 373 1.00 -8.64 15.70
C GLY A 373 1.47 -9.75 14.76
N HIS A 374 2.12 -10.76 15.32
CA HIS A 374 2.84 -11.82 14.58
C HIS A 374 3.93 -11.27 13.66
N TYR A 375 4.77 -10.41 14.23
CA TYR A 375 6.04 -9.96 13.66
C TYR A 375 6.00 -9.22 12.31
N PRO A 376 5.09 -8.27 12.01
CA PRO A 376 5.23 -7.38 10.85
C PRO A 376 6.46 -6.48 11.00
N PHE A 377 7.16 -6.19 9.91
CA PHE A 377 8.46 -5.51 9.97
C PHE A 377 8.69 -4.66 8.73
N ARG A 378 9.43 -3.55 8.89
CA ARG A 378 9.80 -2.68 7.75
C ARG A 378 8.61 -2.17 6.94
N ASN A 379 7.50 -1.85 7.59
CA ASN A 379 6.39 -1.13 6.97
C ASN A 379 6.54 0.37 7.25
N LEU A 380 6.11 1.21 6.32
CA LEU A 380 6.14 2.66 6.43
C LEU A 380 4.73 3.22 6.51
N PHE A 381 4.48 4.03 7.54
CA PHE A 381 3.27 4.83 7.69
C PHE A 381 3.70 6.30 7.64
N GLU A 382 3.46 6.94 6.49
CA GLU A 382 3.95 8.29 6.20
C GLU A 382 2.80 9.28 5.95
N GLY A 383 2.77 10.38 6.69
CA GLY A 383 1.90 11.51 6.38
C GLY A 383 0.41 11.22 6.53
N ASN A 384 0.02 10.22 7.32
CA ASN A 384 -1.37 9.88 7.55
C ASN A 384 -2.01 10.83 8.57
N LEU A 385 -3.31 11.07 8.44
CA LEU A 385 -4.15 11.72 9.44
C LEU A 385 -5.00 10.64 10.10
N VAL A 386 -4.87 10.47 11.42
CA VAL A 386 -5.48 9.40 12.20
C VAL A 386 -5.87 9.89 13.58
N GLU A 387 -6.63 9.11 14.34
CA GLU A 387 -6.99 9.39 15.73
C GLU A 387 -6.00 8.74 16.72
N GLU A 388 -5.48 7.55 16.40
CA GLU A 388 -4.55 6.77 17.23
C GLU A 388 -3.68 5.80 16.41
N ILE A 389 -2.48 5.47 16.92
CA ILE A 389 -1.55 4.52 16.29
C ILE A 389 -0.97 3.58 17.35
N ASP A 390 -1.11 2.27 17.14
CA ASP A 390 -0.44 1.26 17.95
C ASP A 390 0.55 0.44 17.13
N ILE A 391 1.75 0.31 17.69
CA ILE A 391 2.65 -0.78 17.34
C ILE A 391 2.43 -1.90 18.33
N THR A 392 1.81 -2.97 17.82
CA THR A 392 1.29 -4.16 18.51
C THR A 392 0.21 -3.89 19.55
N ASP A 393 -1.03 -3.85 19.10
CA ASP A 393 -2.21 -3.84 19.95
C ASP A 393 -2.57 -5.25 20.47
N TYR A 394 -2.20 -6.32 19.73
CA TYR A 394 -2.56 -7.70 20.06
C TYR A 394 -1.63 -8.74 19.41
N TRP A 395 -1.74 -10.04 19.73
CA TRP A 395 -1.05 -11.14 19.00
C TRP A 395 0.49 -11.17 18.96
N GLY A 396 1.19 -10.44 19.82
CA GLY A 396 2.63 -10.59 19.93
C GLY A 396 3.45 -9.49 19.26
N PRO A 397 4.78 -9.53 19.40
CA PRO A 397 5.68 -8.46 18.99
C PRO A 397 5.67 -8.20 17.49
N ALA A 398 5.86 -6.94 17.11
CA ALA A 398 6.21 -6.54 15.75
C ALA A 398 7.73 -6.67 15.57
N GLY A 399 8.13 -7.04 14.36
CA GLY A 399 9.54 -7.03 14.00
C GLY A 399 10.08 -5.60 13.85
N PRO A 400 11.40 -5.44 13.71
CA PRO A 400 12.02 -4.13 13.69
C PRO A 400 11.79 -3.37 12.38
N GLY A 401 11.99 -2.06 12.44
CA GLY A 401 12.05 -1.18 11.28
C GLY A 401 10.70 -0.72 10.75
N ASN A 402 9.59 -0.93 11.47
CA ASN A 402 8.38 -0.19 11.12
C ASN A 402 8.59 1.30 11.44
N VAL A 403 8.14 2.17 10.55
CA VAL A 403 8.40 3.61 10.59
C VAL A 403 7.10 4.40 10.58
N LEU A 404 6.96 5.28 11.56
CA LEU A 404 5.93 6.32 11.61
C LEU A 404 6.59 7.65 11.26
N LEU A 405 6.29 8.22 10.09
CA LEU A 405 6.88 9.47 9.62
C LEU A 405 5.81 10.53 9.35
N ARG A 406 5.90 11.70 9.99
CA ARG A 406 5.04 12.87 9.69
C ARG A 406 3.53 12.61 9.78
N ASN A 407 3.10 11.63 10.59
CA ASN A 407 1.68 11.41 10.81
C ASN A 407 1.11 12.49 11.74
N VAL A 408 -0.17 12.80 11.57
CA VAL A 408 -0.95 13.64 12.48
C VAL A 408 -1.92 12.74 13.23
N VAL A 409 -1.81 12.73 14.55
CA VAL A 409 -2.59 11.89 15.46
C VAL A 409 -3.51 12.78 16.27
N ALA A 410 -4.82 12.61 16.12
CA ALA A 410 -5.80 13.60 16.55
C ALA A 410 -6.33 13.43 17.97
N LYS A 411 -6.25 12.23 18.57
CA LYS A 411 -6.92 11.94 19.86
C LYS A 411 -5.98 11.29 20.89
N GLU A 412 -5.72 9.99 20.78
CA GLU A 412 -5.20 9.19 21.90
C GLU A 412 -3.67 9.17 21.93
N GLY A 413 -3.00 9.08 20.78
CA GLY A 413 -1.55 9.15 20.70
C GLY A 413 -0.90 8.01 19.93
N ILE A 414 0.35 7.70 20.31
CA ILE A 414 1.15 6.66 19.69
C ILE A 414 1.70 5.74 20.78
N GLU A 415 1.40 4.46 20.70
CA GLU A 415 1.91 3.46 21.63
C GLU A 415 2.80 2.42 20.93
N ILE A 416 3.89 2.03 21.60
CA ILE A 416 4.75 0.93 21.16
C ILE A 416 4.81 -0.10 22.27
N LEU A 417 4.25 -1.28 22.01
CA LEU A 417 3.99 -2.28 23.01
C LEU A 417 4.73 -3.59 22.73
N ASP A 418 4.56 -4.53 23.66
CA ASP A 418 4.90 -5.95 23.56
C ASP A 418 6.21 -6.30 22.84
N ALA A 419 7.35 -5.99 23.47
CA ALA A 419 8.69 -6.32 22.97
C ALA A 419 8.96 -5.96 21.49
N SER A 420 8.21 -5.01 20.92
CA SER A 420 8.35 -4.53 19.56
C SER A 420 9.61 -3.66 19.42
N HIS A 421 10.78 -4.29 19.40
CA HIS A 421 12.08 -3.62 19.37
C HIS A 421 12.36 -2.95 18.02
N GLY A 422 13.19 -1.89 18.03
CA GLY A 422 13.75 -1.33 16.81
C GLY A 422 12.74 -0.57 15.92
N GLN A 423 11.72 0.05 16.50
CA GLN A 423 10.76 0.89 15.77
C GLN A 423 11.30 2.31 15.56
N VAL A 424 10.73 3.04 14.61
CA VAL A 424 11.20 4.39 14.26
C VAL A 424 10.01 5.36 14.21
N VAL A 425 10.06 6.42 15.00
CA VAL A 425 8.98 7.42 15.14
C VAL A 425 9.54 8.82 14.89
N LEU A 426 9.25 9.38 13.73
CA LEU A 426 9.90 10.59 13.23
C LEU A 426 8.88 11.67 12.84
N GLY A 427 9.01 12.86 13.43
CA GLY A 427 8.30 14.04 12.94
C GLY A 427 6.77 13.98 13.03
N ASN A 428 6.20 13.12 13.88
CA ASN A 428 4.76 13.01 14.05
C ASN A 428 4.23 14.16 14.92
N VAL A 429 2.99 14.58 14.69
CA VAL A 429 2.29 15.59 15.49
C VAL A 429 1.14 14.92 16.22
N ILE A 430 1.16 15.00 17.55
CA ILE A 430 0.14 14.43 18.42
C ILE A 430 -0.69 15.58 19.00
N LEU A 431 -1.95 15.62 18.61
CA LEU A 431 -2.92 16.61 19.05
C LEU A 431 -3.54 16.18 20.39
N ALA A 432 -4.23 17.10 21.05
CA ALA A 432 -4.92 16.89 22.33
C ALA A 432 -4.03 16.46 23.51
N GLY A 433 -2.70 16.41 23.34
CA GLY A 433 -1.77 16.05 24.42
C GLY A 433 -1.64 14.55 24.68
N GLY A 434 -2.17 13.68 23.79
CA GLY A 434 -2.04 12.22 23.90
C GLY A 434 -0.58 11.76 24.00
N PRO A 435 -0.29 10.63 24.68
CA PRO A 435 1.08 10.19 24.88
C PRO A 435 1.76 9.69 23.59
N LEU A 436 3.10 9.75 23.62
CA LEU A 436 3.98 8.89 22.83
C LEU A 436 4.67 7.93 23.80
N THR A 437 4.16 6.70 23.92
CA THR A 437 4.68 5.70 24.88
C THR A 437 5.52 4.63 24.21
N VAL A 438 6.52 4.15 24.95
CA VAL A 438 7.29 2.95 24.62
C VAL A 438 7.28 2.08 25.86
N ALA A 439 6.67 0.89 25.77
CA ALA A 439 6.54 -0.02 26.88
C ALA A 439 7.91 -0.46 27.43
N ALA A 440 7.95 -0.77 28.72
CA ALA A 440 9.18 -1.15 29.40
C ALA A 440 9.83 -2.40 28.76
N GLY A 441 11.15 -2.40 28.67
CA GLY A 441 11.92 -3.50 28.08
C GLY A 441 12.08 -3.42 26.55
N ILE A 442 11.37 -2.52 25.86
CA ILE A 442 11.58 -2.28 24.44
C ILE A 442 12.90 -1.53 24.22
N THR A 443 13.72 -2.02 23.30
CA THR A 443 15.04 -1.46 22.99
C THR A 443 15.17 -1.10 21.51
N GLY A 444 16.14 -0.25 21.18
CA GLY A 444 16.45 0.12 19.80
C GLY A 444 15.45 1.06 19.12
N THR A 445 14.41 1.51 19.83
CA THR A 445 13.46 2.49 19.29
C THR A 445 14.15 3.83 19.05
N VAL A 446 13.95 4.38 17.85
CA VAL A 446 14.43 5.71 17.47
C VAL A 446 13.26 6.67 17.46
N SER A 447 13.33 7.75 18.23
CA SER A 447 12.32 8.80 18.26
C SER A 447 12.97 10.17 18.09
N ALA A 448 12.51 10.96 17.11
CA ALA A 448 13.06 12.29 16.83
C ALA A 448 12.05 13.22 16.13
N GLY A 449 12.08 14.51 16.47
CA GLY A 449 11.28 15.54 15.79
C GLY A 449 9.76 15.46 16.01
N ASN A 450 9.27 14.56 16.88
CA ASN A 450 7.86 14.47 17.22
C ASN A 450 7.42 15.67 18.08
N SER A 451 6.20 16.14 17.90
CA SER A 451 5.64 17.31 18.60
C SER A 451 4.29 16.98 19.21
N THR A 452 4.01 17.54 20.39
CA THR A 452 2.70 17.44 21.06
C THR A 452 2.05 18.81 21.12
N MET A 453 0.77 18.91 20.76
CA MET A 453 0.03 20.18 20.71
C MET A 453 -1.28 20.08 21.50
N ALA A 454 -1.57 21.12 22.29
CA ALA A 454 -2.74 21.15 23.19
C ALA A 454 -4.07 21.39 22.44
N GLU A 455 -4.05 22.08 21.29
CA GLU A 455 -5.25 22.31 20.47
C GLU A 455 -4.94 22.16 18.98
N ALA A 456 -5.93 21.67 18.22
CA ALA A 456 -5.91 21.58 16.77
C ALA A 456 -6.18 22.96 16.14
N ASP A 457 -5.25 23.89 16.26
CA ASP A 457 -5.30 25.13 15.48
C ASP A 457 -4.60 24.87 14.13
N PRO A 458 -5.33 24.90 12.99
CA PRO A 458 -4.78 24.65 11.66
C PRO A 458 -3.70 25.67 11.25
N ASP A 459 -3.61 26.81 11.95
CA ASP A 459 -2.66 27.89 11.72
C ASP A 459 -1.54 27.96 12.79
N ASN A 460 -1.59 27.10 13.82
CA ASN A 460 -0.46 26.93 14.74
C ASN A 460 0.62 26.11 14.04
N GLY A 461 1.48 26.81 13.30
CA GLY A 461 2.58 26.25 12.54
C GLY A 461 3.46 25.31 13.37
N CYS A 462 3.19 24.00 13.25
CA CYS A 462 4.12 22.97 13.70
C CYS A 462 5.16 22.80 12.60
N ASN A 463 6.36 23.35 12.81
CA ASN A 463 7.44 23.18 11.84
C ASN A 463 8.22 21.90 12.14
N VAL A 464 7.79 20.78 11.55
CA VAL A 464 8.52 19.51 11.60
C VAL A 464 9.74 19.58 10.67
N THR A 465 10.87 19.93 11.28
CA THR A 465 12.18 20.06 10.62
C THR A 465 13.13 18.95 11.10
N GLY A 466 14.22 18.71 10.36
CA GLY A 466 15.23 17.74 10.76
C GLY A 466 14.81 16.27 10.67
N VAL A 467 13.78 15.97 9.87
CA VAL A 467 13.37 14.61 9.46
C VAL A 467 13.15 14.56 7.95
N PRO A 468 13.22 13.39 7.30
CA PRO A 468 13.12 13.26 5.85
C PRO A 468 11.80 13.81 5.32
N ALA A 469 11.79 14.32 4.09
CA ALA A 469 10.55 14.76 3.46
C ALA A 469 9.63 13.56 3.16
N SER A 470 10.21 12.49 2.65
CA SER A 470 9.57 11.21 2.44
C SER A 470 10.64 10.11 2.43
N LEU A 471 10.23 8.88 2.78
CA LEU A 471 11.06 7.68 2.68
C LEU A 471 10.72 6.81 1.47
N TYR A 472 9.70 7.19 0.68
CA TYR A 472 9.28 6.44 -0.52
C TYR A 472 9.07 7.31 -1.77
N ARG A 473 9.04 8.64 -1.63
CA ARG A 473 8.89 9.59 -2.75
C ARG A 473 10.08 10.53 -2.82
N ALA A 474 10.66 10.67 -4.01
CA ALA A 474 11.69 11.68 -4.30
C ALA A 474 11.10 13.04 -4.70
N THR A 475 9.82 13.08 -5.07
CA THR A 475 9.13 14.28 -5.57
C THR A 475 7.71 14.34 -5.03
N PRO A 476 7.10 15.55 -4.95
CA PRO A 476 5.71 15.71 -4.53
C PRO A 476 4.74 14.82 -5.32
N PRO A 477 3.84 14.07 -4.66
CA PRO A 477 2.79 13.34 -5.34
C PRO A 477 1.82 14.28 -6.06
N VAL A 478 1.29 13.84 -7.20
CA VAL A 478 0.39 14.65 -8.05
C VAL A 478 -0.91 15.10 -7.37
N PHE A 479 -1.32 14.44 -6.28
CA PHE A 479 -2.52 14.79 -5.51
C PHE A 479 -2.28 15.90 -4.47
N PHE A 480 -1.03 16.28 -4.20
CA PHE A 480 -0.70 17.47 -3.39
C PHE A 480 -0.89 18.76 -4.21
N THR A 481 -2.15 19.11 -4.46
CA THR A 481 -2.52 20.30 -5.25
C THR A 481 -2.93 21.50 -4.39
N SER A 482 -3.43 21.25 -3.18
CA SER A 482 -4.04 22.25 -2.29
C SER A 482 -3.32 22.43 -0.94
N CYS A 483 -2.22 21.71 -0.72
CA CYS A 483 -1.35 21.78 0.46
C CYS A 483 0.10 21.55 0.04
N ALA A 484 1.06 22.03 0.85
CA ALA A 484 2.48 21.80 0.57
C ALA A 484 2.87 20.34 0.81
N TRP A 485 3.81 19.86 -0.01
CA TRP A 485 4.49 18.59 0.22
C TRP A 485 5.90 18.85 0.79
N PRO A 486 6.38 18.02 1.74
CA PRO A 486 5.65 16.96 2.45
C PRO A 486 4.59 17.50 3.42
N LEU A 487 3.71 16.63 3.94
CA LEU A 487 2.80 17.02 5.01
C LEU A 487 3.59 17.67 6.17
N LEU A 488 3.02 18.73 6.76
CA LEU A 488 3.61 19.59 7.79
C LEU A 488 4.69 20.57 7.30
N ALA A 489 5.06 20.59 6.02
CA ALA A 489 6.07 21.52 5.52
C ALA A 489 5.63 23.00 5.55
N ASP A 490 4.33 23.25 5.42
CA ASP A 490 3.71 24.57 5.54
C ASP A 490 2.99 24.76 6.88
N GLY A 491 3.21 23.87 7.85
CA GLY A 491 2.54 23.86 9.15
C GLY A 491 1.11 23.33 9.13
N ARG A 492 0.54 22.95 7.97
CA ARG A 492 -0.81 22.41 7.89
C ARG A 492 -0.88 20.97 8.36
N LEU A 493 -1.88 20.70 9.20
CA LEU A 493 -2.14 19.40 9.83
C LEU A 493 -3.01 18.46 8.97
N ILE A 494 -3.39 18.88 7.77
CA ILE A 494 -4.33 18.15 6.91
C ILE A 494 -3.68 17.79 5.57
N ASN A 495 -3.77 16.52 5.21
CA ASN A 495 -3.30 16.01 3.92
C ASN A 495 -4.43 16.06 2.86
N PRO A 496 -4.12 15.78 1.57
CA PRO A 496 -5.14 15.78 0.51
C PRO A 496 -6.32 14.84 0.76
N ALA A 497 -6.10 13.65 1.34
CA ALA A 497 -7.19 12.74 1.70
C ALA A 497 -8.11 13.35 2.78
N GLY A 498 -7.55 14.03 3.77
CA GLY A 498 -8.30 14.74 4.81
C GLY A 498 -9.12 15.90 4.22
N LEU A 499 -8.56 16.65 3.27
CA LEU A 499 -9.31 17.69 2.55
C LEU A 499 -10.47 17.12 1.73
N ARG A 500 -10.31 15.93 1.14
CA ARG A 500 -11.42 15.22 0.49
C ARG A 500 -12.47 14.78 1.51
N ALA A 501 -12.05 14.29 2.68
CA ALA A 501 -12.94 13.82 3.74
C ALA A 501 -13.81 14.93 4.36
N THR A 502 -13.36 16.19 4.31
CA THR A 502 -14.13 17.37 4.76
C THR A 502 -15.02 17.98 3.65
N GLY A 503 -14.95 17.46 2.42
CA GLY A 503 -15.70 17.98 1.28
C GLY A 503 -15.09 19.25 0.66
N VAL A 504 -13.91 19.69 1.12
CA VAL A 504 -13.18 20.84 0.56
C VAL A 504 -12.70 20.55 -0.87
N THR A 505 -12.40 19.28 -1.18
CA THR A 505 -12.14 18.80 -2.55
C THR A 505 -13.05 17.61 -2.86
N THR A 506 -13.77 17.64 -3.98
CA THR A 506 -14.86 16.67 -4.24
C THR A 506 -14.45 15.47 -5.08
N ALA A 507 -13.32 15.53 -5.79
CA ALA A 507 -12.89 14.45 -6.68
C ALA A 507 -11.45 14.01 -6.37
N PRO A 508 -11.16 12.71 -6.35
CA PRO A 508 -9.79 12.24 -6.53
C PRO A 508 -9.24 12.78 -7.87
N PRO A 509 -7.92 12.93 -8.03
CA PRO A 509 -7.34 13.40 -9.28
C PRO A 509 -7.91 12.60 -10.46
N ALA A 510 -8.30 13.30 -11.53
CA ALA A 510 -8.71 12.64 -12.77
C ALA A 510 -7.57 11.72 -13.25
N PRO A 511 -7.88 10.58 -13.89
CA PRO A 511 -6.84 9.70 -14.41
C PRO A 511 -5.90 10.52 -15.31
N THR A 512 -4.61 10.56 -14.96
CA THR A 512 -3.62 10.95 -15.94
C THR A 512 -3.64 9.87 -17.00
N THR A 513 -4.04 10.24 -18.22
CA THR A 513 -3.81 9.38 -19.38
C THR A 513 -2.35 8.93 -19.31
N PRO A 514 -2.04 7.62 -19.38
CA PRO A 514 -0.64 7.21 -19.51
C PRO A 514 -0.05 7.99 -20.66
N PRO A 515 1.16 8.57 -20.55
CA PRO A 515 1.77 9.23 -21.67
C PRO A 515 1.79 8.21 -22.81
N MET A 516 1.08 8.51 -23.90
CA MET A 516 1.26 7.75 -25.13
C MET A 516 2.75 7.86 -25.44
N VAL A 517 3.46 6.74 -25.34
CA VAL A 517 4.80 6.62 -25.89
C VAL A 517 4.60 6.76 -27.39
N MET A 518 4.73 7.99 -27.88
CA MET A 518 4.88 8.27 -29.30
C MET A 518 6.16 7.56 -29.72
N THR A 519 5.99 6.32 -30.19
CA THR A 519 7.07 5.60 -30.83
C THR A 519 7.25 6.34 -32.15
N ALA A 520 8.20 7.26 -32.19
CA ALA A 520 8.66 7.84 -33.43
C ALA A 520 9.23 6.70 -34.27
N ILE A 521 8.39 6.12 -35.13
CA ILE A 521 8.84 5.28 -36.22
C ILE A 521 9.54 6.22 -37.19
N THR A 522 10.83 6.48 -36.98
CA THR A 522 11.70 6.98 -38.03
C THR A 522 11.80 5.87 -39.07
N GLY A 523 10.97 5.99 -40.11
CA GLY A 523 10.98 5.11 -41.26
C GLY A 523 12.35 5.12 -41.93
N LEU A 524 13.11 4.04 -41.73
CA LEU A 524 14.27 3.71 -42.52
C LEU A 524 13.85 2.60 -43.49
N LEU A 525 13.36 2.98 -44.67
CA LEU A 525 13.33 2.15 -45.88
C LEU A 525 12.82 2.96 -47.07
N LEU A 526 13.74 3.45 -47.90
CA LEU A 526 13.57 3.66 -49.33
C LEU A 526 14.97 3.67 -49.96
N ARG A 527 15.42 2.49 -50.40
CA ARG A 527 16.38 2.36 -51.50
C ARG A 527 15.59 2.03 -52.75
N SER A 528 15.55 2.94 -53.71
CA SER A 528 15.56 2.65 -55.15
C SER A 528 15.51 3.97 -55.94
N GLN A 529 16.68 4.50 -56.32
CA GLN A 529 17.10 4.70 -57.72
C GLN A 529 18.63 4.64 -57.77
#